data_AF-U1SIL8-F1
#
_entry.id   AF-U1SIL8-F1
#
_cell.length_a   1.000
_cell.length_b   1.000
_cell.length_c   1.000
_cell.angle_alpha   90.00
_cell.angle_beta   90.00
_cell.angle_gamma   90.00
#
_symmetry.space_group_name_H-M   'P 1'
#
loop_
_entity.id
_entity.type
_entity.pdbx_description
1 polymer ?
#
loop_
_entity_poly.entity_id
_entity_poly.type
_entity_poly.pdbx_seq_one_letter_code
_entity_poly.pdbx_strand_id
1 'polypeptide(L)'
;MALRWTPKRFITRRRWRIAITSSVCAAICISSFFIGTYKSVALTVNGKTTHVNTLALTVDGLLSQENVKVKTHDFVKSTSGERLTDNAHVQVRSAYEVTVMIDGQPVGFWTYAKSADELLRLFKQNEKNAVKVTVSISNIYNKLTGGLIINAQGTVKVIADGHTSDAVDGKVPAAAILDAQGISVGQHDRVSVEQDDNDTILRVVRVTYSDSTREVEIPFTTRTVKDDSLEEGKQEVVQQGINGKKTQNLHNTLADGQVESSEVTSEAVTQEPQEEIIHVGTKKKEEPKAESNTQNNQQNSDQSSSANQNKTDQNKADQDKAKQEEAARQAAAAAAAQEATRKAAEAEAQRKAQEQAAQQQAQQQAQQQAQQQAQSGLWHPTPAQAQAYAQAAAAQYGWTGDNWNALVWLWNRESGWRWNAENRSSGAYGIPQSLPGNKMATYGANWRDDAAIQINWGLNYIAKRYGSPLGAQQHSYKTGWY
;
A
#
# COMPACT_ATOMS: atom_id res chain seq x y z
N MET A 1 -50.19 77.80 -55.05
CA MET A 1 -49.20 77.05 -54.22
C MET A 1 -49.50 77.32 -52.75
N ALA A 2 -50.13 76.40 -52.03
CA ALA A 2 -50.40 76.56 -50.60
C ALA A 2 -49.19 76.06 -49.80
N LEU A 3 -48.40 76.98 -49.26
CA LEU A 3 -47.33 76.67 -48.29
C LEU A 3 -47.99 76.12 -47.03
N ARG A 4 -47.98 74.79 -46.88
CA ARG A 4 -48.44 74.10 -45.68
C ARG A 4 -47.51 74.49 -44.53
N TRP A 5 -47.93 75.49 -43.74
CA TRP A 5 -47.23 75.91 -42.55
C TRP A 5 -47.43 74.85 -41.46
N THR A 6 -46.64 73.77 -41.51
CA THR A 6 -46.52 72.87 -40.37
C THR A 6 -45.80 73.62 -39.26
N PRO A 7 -46.45 73.88 -38.12
CA PRO A 7 -45.82 74.63 -37.04
C PRO A 7 -44.57 73.85 -36.60
N LYS A 8 -43.39 74.49 -36.62
CA LYS A 8 -42.14 73.86 -36.11
C LYS A 8 -42.35 73.23 -34.73
N ARG A 9 -43.23 73.84 -33.90
CA ARG A 9 -43.67 73.35 -32.58
C ARG A 9 -44.39 71.99 -32.62
N PHE A 10 -45.13 71.68 -33.68
CA PHE A 10 -45.84 70.41 -33.82
C PHE A 10 -44.88 69.26 -34.16
N ILE A 11 -43.90 69.51 -35.03
CA ILE A 11 -42.86 68.55 -35.39
C ILE A 11 -41.94 68.29 -34.19
N THR A 12 -41.53 69.32 -33.44
CA THR A 12 -40.75 69.13 -32.20
C THR A 12 -41.55 68.39 -31.14
N ARG A 13 -42.82 68.73 -30.88
CA ARG A 13 -43.67 67.97 -29.94
C ARG A 13 -43.92 66.53 -30.36
N ARG A 14 -43.97 66.21 -31.65
CA ARG A 14 -44.06 64.82 -32.15
C ARG A 14 -42.75 64.06 -31.96
N ARG A 15 -41.60 64.69 -32.23
CA ARG A 15 -40.27 64.10 -31.98
C ARG A 15 -40.04 63.83 -30.50
N TRP A 16 -40.42 64.76 -29.62
CA TRP A 16 -40.39 64.55 -28.17
C TRP A 16 -41.32 63.43 -27.72
N ARG A 17 -42.56 63.35 -28.24
CA ARG A 17 -43.47 62.23 -27.93
C ARG A 17 -42.92 60.88 -28.36
N ILE A 18 -42.38 60.77 -29.58
CA ILE A 18 -41.77 59.53 -30.07
C ILE A 18 -40.55 59.17 -29.21
N ALA A 19 -39.66 60.13 -28.91
CA ALA A 19 -38.50 59.91 -28.05
C ALA A 19 -38.91 59.43 -26.65
N ILE A 20 -39.92 60.06 -26.04
CA ILE A 20 -40.45 59.67 -24.72
C ILE A 20 -41.03 58.24 -24.78
N THR A 21 -41.88 57.94 -25.77
CA THR A 21 -42.48 56.61 -25.91
C THR A 21 -41.41 55.53 -26.14
N SER A 22 -40.42 55.79 -26.99
CA SER A 22 -39.30 54.85 -27.20
C SER A 22 -38.48 54.64 -25.93
N SER A 23 -38.20 55.69 -25.17
CA SER A 23 -37.49 55.58 -23.88
C SER A 23 -38.29 54.81 -22.83
N VAL A 24 -39.61 55.02 -22.76
CA VAL A 24 -40.50 54.27 -21.84
C VAL A 24 -40.57 52.79 -22.23
N CYS A 25 -40.74 52.47 -23.52
CA CYS A 25 -40.71 51.08 -23.99
C CYS A 25 -39.36 50.41 -23.69
N ALA A 26 -38.24 51.10 -23.95
CA ALA A 26 -36.92 50.59 -23.61
C ALA A 26 -36.79 50.33 -22.10
N ALA A 27 -37.25 51.27 -21.26
CA ALA A 27 -37.22 51.11 -19.80
C ALA A 27 -38.08 49.92 -19.33
N ILE A 28 -39.25 49.69 -19.91
CA ILE A 28 -40.12 48.55 -19.60
C ILE A 28 -39.47 47.23 -20.04
N CYS A 29 -38.88 47.17 -21.24
CA CYS A 29 -38.17 45.98 -21.69
C CYS A 29 -36.97 45.65 -20.81
N ILE A 30 -36.20 46.67 -20.42
CA ILE A 30 -35.05 46.53 -19.52
C ILE A 30 -35.52 46.05 -18.14
N SER A 31 -36.55 46.67 -17.55
CA SER A 31 -37.06 46.26 -16.23
C SER A 31 -37.65 44.84 -16.25
N SER A 32 -38.39 44.48 -17.29
CA SER A 32 -38.94 43.12 -17.46
C SER A 32 -37.84 42.08 -17.59
N PHE A 33 -36.76 42.40 -18.30
CA PHE A 33 -35.58 41.54 -18.40
C PHE A 33 -34.92 41.33 -17.03
N PHE A 34 -34.67 42.41 -16.28
CA PHE A 34 -34.06 42.30 -14.95
C PHE A 34 -34.92 41.49 -13.97
N ILE A 35 -36.24 41.71 -13.95
CA ILE A 35 -37.17 40.94 -13.11
C ILE A 35 -37.16 39.45 -13.49
N GLY A 36 -37.17 39.13 -14.79
CA GLY A 36 -37.14 37.74 -15.26
C GLY A 36 -35.79 37.01 -15.04
N THR A 37 -34.70 37.77 -14.90
CA THR A 37 -33.36 37.20 -14.65
C THR A 37 -33.00 37.09 -13.17
N TYR A 38 -33.79 37.72 -12.30
CA TYR A 38 -33.59 37.70 -10.85
C TYR A 38 -34.02 36.35 -10.29
N LYS A 39 -33.11 35.68 -9.58
CA LYS A 39 -33.31 34.34 -9.05
C LYS A 39 -33.16 34.36 -7.54
N SER A 40 -34.03 33.63 -6.85
CA SER A 40 -33.88 33.28 -5.44
C SER A 40 -33.23 31.91 -5.35
N VAL A 41 -32.10 31.81 -4.66
CA VAL A 41 -31.32 30.58 -4.53
C VAL A 41 -31.07 30.29 -3.06
N ALA A 42 -31.30 29.06 -2.65
CA ALA A 42 -30.90 28.59 -1.33
C ALA A 42 -29.42 28.19 -1.37
N LEU A 43 -28.56 28.97 -0.72
CA LEU A 43 -27.12 28.72 -0.61
C LEU A 43 -26.82 28.13 0.77
N THR A 44 -26.36 26.87 0.80
CA THR A 44 -25.94 26.18 2.02
C THR A 44 -24.43 26.07 2.05
N VAL A 45 -23.76 26.85 2.92
CA VAL A 45 -22.30 26.81 3.11
C VAL A 45 -21.99 26.17 4.45
N ASN A 46 -21.27 25.04 4.45
CA ASN A 46 -20.85 24.31 5.66
C ASN A 46 -22.01 23.99 6.62
N GLY A 47 -23.20 23.75 6.07
CA GLY A 47 -24.43 23.41 6.81
C GLY A 47 -25.27 24.60 7.28
N LYS A 48 -24.85 25.84 6.99
CA LYS A 48 -25.67 27.04 7.21
C LYS A 48 -26.34 27.44 5.91
N THR A 49 -27.67 27.43 5.90
CA THR A 49 -28.48 27.81 4.73
C THR A 49 -28.87 29.29 4.79
N THR A 50 -28.64 30.01 3.70
CA THR A 50 -29.10 31.39 3.47
C THR A 50 -29.86 31.47 2.15
N HIS A 51 -30.85 32.35 2.07
CA HIS A 51 -31.52 32.67 0.81
C HIS A 51 -30.84 33.88 0.18
N VAL A 52 -30.36 33.71 -1.05
CA VAL A 52 -29.61 34.72 -1.78
C VAL A 52 -30.38 35.05 -3.05
N ASN A 53 -30.61 36.35 -3.24
CA ASN A 53 -31.15 36.86 -4.48
C ASN A 53 -30.00 37.23 -5.42
N THR A 54 -30.00 36.72 -6.65
CA THR A 54 -28.87 36.88 -7.57
C THR A 54 -29.30 36.99 -9.03
N LEU A 55 -28.48 37.68 -9.82
CA LEU A 55 -28.52 37.66 -11.29
C LEU A 55 -27.52 36.66 -11.89
N ALA A 56 -26.69 36.01 -11.07
CA ALA A 56 -25.66 35.09 -11.52
C ALA A 56 -26.23 34.00 -12.45
N LEU A 57 -25.52 33.74 -13.54
CA LEU A 57 -25.91 32.71 -14.51
C LEU A 57 -25.41 31.32 -14.11
N THR A 58 -24.36 31.26 -13.29
CA THR A 58 -23.68 30.04 -12.89
C THR A 58 -23.51 29.99 -11.38
N VAL A 59 -23.25 28.79 -10.87
CA VAL A 59 -22.91 28.57 -9.46
C VAL A 59 -21.69 29.40 -9.07
N ASP A 60 -20.61 29.39 -9.87
CA ASP A 60 -19.39 30.15 -9.58
C ASP A 60 -19.64 31.66 -9.49
N GLY A 61 -20.54 32.18 -10.33
CA GLY A 61 -20.96 33.58 -10.29
C GLY A 61 -21.67 33.93 -8.98
N LEU A 62 -22.57 33.05 -8.50
CA LEU A 62 -23.24 33.19 -7.20
C LEU A 62 -22.22 33.13 -6.05
N LEU A 63 -21.30 32.15 -6.07
CA LEU A 63 -20.31 31.99 -5.01
C LEU A 63 -19.36 33.19 -4.95
N SER A 64 -18.97 33.74 -6.10
CA SER A 64 -18.17 34.96 -6.17
C SER A 64 -18.92 36.18 -5.63
N GLN A 65 -20.21 36.32 -5.94
CA GLN A 65 -21.07 37.39 -5.42
C GLN A 65 -21.12 37.35 -3.88
N GLU A 66 -21.27 36.16 -3.31
CA GLU A 66 -21.35 35.94 -1.86
C GLU A 66 -19.95 35.82 -1.20
N ASN A 67 -18.88 36.10 -1.94
CA ASN A 67 -17.49 36.02 -1.49
C ASN A 67 -17.10 34.65 -0.87
N VAL A 68 -17.70 33.57 -1.39
CA VAL A 68 -17.42 32.19 -1.01
C VAL A 68 -16.30 31.66 -1.91
N LYS A 69 -15.08 31.58 -1.35
CA LYS A 69 -13.93 31.01 -2.05
C LYS A 69 -13.95 29.48 -1.96
N VAL A 70 -13.89 28.82 -3.11
CA VAL A 70 -13.90 27.36 -3.24
C VAL A 70 -12.49 26.88 -3.61
N LYS A 71 -12.02 25.84 -2.92
CA LYS A 71 -10.75 25.15 -3.20
C LYS A 71 -10.99 23.91 -4.08
N THR A 72 -9.92 23.35 -4.64
CA THR A 72 -9.96 22.15 -5.50
C THR A 72 -10.70 20.96 -4.90
N HIS A 73 -10.57 20.75 -3.58
CA HIS A 73 -11.18 19.64 -2.87
C HIS A 73 -12.54 19.98 -2.24
N ASP A 74 -13.03 21.21 -2.37
CA ASP A 74 -14.31 21.59 -1.80
C ASP A 74 -15.47 20.99 -2.62
N PHE A 75 -16.53 20.56 -1.92
CA PHE A 75 -17.72 20.04 -2.55
C PHE A 75 -18.63 21.19 -2.95
N VAL A 76 -18.99 21.25 -4.22
CA VAL A 76 -20.01 22.18 -4.72
C VAL A 76 -21.02 21.39 -5.54
N LYS A 77 -22.30 21.46 -5.13
CA LYS A 77 -23.41 20.82 -5.85
C LYS A 77 -24.58 21.78 -5.97
N SER A 78 -25.12 21.90 -7.18
CA SER A 78 -26.36 22.62 -7.44
C SER A 78 -27.44 21.66 -7.93
N THR A 79 -28.68 21.85 -7.48
CA THR A 79 -29.84 21.12 -8.03
C THR A 79 -30.14 21.52 -9.48
N SER A 80 -29.64 22.67 -9.94
CA SER A 80 -29.85 23.17 -11.30
C SER A 80 -28.71 22.83 -12.28
N GLY A 81 -27.67 22.11 -11.83
CA GLY A 81 -26.48 21.84 -12.63
C GLY A 81 -25.60 23.08 -12.82
N GLU A 82 -24.97 23.22 -13.99
CA GLU A 82 -24.03 24.31 -14.28
C GLU A 82 -24.70 25.68 -14.45
N ARG A 83 -25.94 25.69 -14.98
CA ARG A 83 -26.73 26.92 -15.14
C ARG A 83 -27.61 27.10 -13.91
N LEU A 84 -27.52 28.26 -13.29
CA LEU A 84 -28.30 28.58 -12.11
C LEU A 84 -29.73 28.94 -12.50
N THR A 85 -30.71 28.19 -11.99
CA THR A 85 -32.14 28.47 -12.18
C THR A 85 -32.75 29.05 -10.92
N ASP A 86 -33.94 29.64 -11.05
CA ASP A 86 -34.69 30.10 -9.89
C ASP A 86 -35.05 28.92 -8.96
N ASN A 87 -35.08 29.17 -7.66
CA ASN A 87 -35.28 28.19 -6.59
C ASN A 87 -34.25 27.05 -6.57
N ALA A 88 -33.08 27.24 -7.20
CA ALA A 88 -31.98 26.28 -7.08
C ALA A 88 -31.49 26.19 -5.63
N HIS A 89 -30.99 25.01 -5.27
CA HIS A 89 -30.27 24.80 -4.02
C HIS A 89 -28.80 24.50 -4.32
N VAL A 90 -27.93 25.39 -3.87
CA VAL A 90 -26.48 25.30 -4.03
C VAL A 90 -25.89 24.92 -2.68
N GLN A 91 -25.23 23.77 -2.61
CA GLN A 91 -24.53 23.28 -1.43
C GLN A 91 -23.02 23.41 -1.64
N VAL A 92 -22.36 24.06 -0.69
CA VAL A 92 -20.91 24.17 -0.60
C VAL A 92 -20.44 23.56 0.72
N ARG A 93 -19.45 22.65 0.64
CA ARG A 93 -18.75 22.13 1.82
C ARG A 93 -17.25 22.30 1.63
N SER A 94 -16.61 23.00 2.56
CA SER A 94 -15.16 23.19 2.57
C SER A 94 -14.48 21.90 3.00
N ALA A 95 -13.55 21.40 2.20
CA ALA A 95 -12.73 20.25 2.56
C ALA A 95 -11.51 20.66 3.37
N TYR A 96 -11.10 19.77 4.24
CA TYR A 96 -9.81 19.80 4.92
C TYR A 96 -9.18 18.41 4.86
N GLU A 97 -7.85 18.37 4.92
CA GLU A 97 -7.07 17.15 4.80
C GLU A 97 -6.79 16.58 6.19
N VAL A 98 -7.06 15.29 6.36
CA VAL A 98 -6.66 14.50 7.53
C VAL A 98 -5.79 13.34 7.08
N THR A 99 -5.00 12.77 7.99
CA THR A 99 -4.35 11.48 7.75
C THR A 99 -5.25 10.37 8.27
N VAL A 100 -5.41 9.29 7.51
CA VAL A 100 -6.11 8.07 7.94
C VAL A 100 -5.17 6.87 7.78
N MET A 101 -5.32 5.86 8.62
CA MET A 101 -4.59 4.60 8.51
C MET A 101 -5.49 3.56 7.86
N ILE A 102 -5.07 3.07 6.71
CA ILE A 102 -5.74 1.96 6.01
C ILE A 102 -4.76 0.80 6.03
N ASP A 103 -5.08 -0.26 6.78
CA ASP A 103 -4.19 -1.42 6.99
C ASP A 103 -2.77 -1.05 7.44
N GLY A 104 -2.66 -0.09 8.37
CA GLY A 104 -1.38 0.37 8.90
C GLY A 104 -0.60 1.33 8.00
N GLN A 105 -1.13 1.70 6.82
CA GLN A 105 -0.50 2.69 5.93
C GLN A 105 -1.16 4.07 6.11
N PRO A 106 -0.39 5.13 6.40
CA PRO A 106 -0.91 6.49 6.47
C PRO A 106 -1.23 7.02 5.06
N VAL A 107 -2.42 7.59 4.88
CA VAL A 107 -2.82 8.23 3.63
C VAL A 107 -3.55 9.55 3.91
N GLY A 108 -3.25 10.58 3.10
CA GLY A 108 -3.98 11.85 3.12
C GLY A 108 -5.40 11.67 2.60
N PHE A 109 -6.38 12.13 3.37
CA PHE A 109 -7.79 12.00 3.08
C PHE A 109 -8.48 13.35 3.21
N TRP A 110 -9.00 13.86 2.09
CA TRP A 110 -9.80 15.07 2.08
C TRP A 110 -11.22 14.74 2.53
N THR A 111 -11.68 15.40 3.59
CA THR A 111 -13.01 15.17 4.16
C THR A 111 -13.80 16.44 4.41
N TYR A 112 -15.12 16.31 4.37
CA TYR A 112 -16.09 17.33 4.82
C TYR A 112 -16.76 16.97 6.15
N ALA A 113 -16.38 15.85 6.78
CA ALA A 113 -16.92 15.42 8.06
C ALA A 113 -16.78 16.55 9.09
N LYS A 114 -17.67 16.64 10.07
CA LYS A 114 -17.56 17.64 11.16
C LYS A 114 -16.85 17.07 12.39
N SER A 115 -16.74 15.75 12.46
CA SER A 115 -16.07 15.04 13.54
C SER A 115 -15.29 13.82 13.05
N ALA A 116 -14.33 13.38 13.88
CA ALA A 116 -13.60 12.14 13.66
C ALA A 116 -14.55 10.92 13.68
N ASP A 117 -15.56 10.93 14.56
CA ASP A 117 -16.60 9.90 14.57
C ASP A 117 -17.40 9.86 13.25
N GLU A 118 -17.73 11.02 12.66
CA GLU A 118 -18.51 11.08 11.43
C GLU A 118 -17.67 10.52 10.28
N LEU A 119 -16.39 10.89 10.23
CA LEU A 119 -15.43 10.33 9.29
C LEU A 119 -15.31 8.81 9.42
N LEU A 120 -15.14 8.28 10.63
CA LEU A 120 -15.06 6.83 10.88
C LEU A 120 -16.34 6.11 10.45
N ARG A 121 -17.51 6.71 10.70
CA ARG A 121 -18.79 6.17 10.24
C ARG A 121 -18.89 6.10 8.71
N LEU A 122 -18.25 6.99 7.95
CA LEU A 122 -18.21 6.90 6.48
C LEU A 122 -17.49 5.63 6.01
N PHE A 123 -16.45 5.20 6.73
CA PHE A 123 -15.80 3.92 6.44
C PHE A 123 -16.71 2.74 6.78
N LYS A 124 -17.48 2.79 7.88
CA LYS A 124 -18.40 1.70 8.28
C LYS A 124 -19.65 1.56 7.39
N GLN A 125 -20.17 2.65 6.83
CA GLN A 125 -21.47 2.67 6.11
C GLN A 125 -21.59 1.78 4.87
N ASN A 126 -20.47 1.25 4.36
CA ASN A 126 -20.39 0.45 3.14
C ASN A 126 -19.70 -0.91 3.36
N GLU A 127 -19.48 -1.32 4.61
CA GLU A 127 -18.77 -2.56 4.93
C GLU A 127 -19.54 -3.81 4.50
N LYS A 128 -18.96 -4.54 3.53
CA LYS A 128 -19.13 -6.00 3.40
C LYS A 128 -17.83 -6.76 3.70
N ASN A 129 -16.68 -6.09 3.75
CA ASN A 129 -15.36 -6.68 4.00
C ASN A 129 -14.73 -5.99 5.22
N ALA A 130 -14.36 -6.78 6.22
CA ALA A 130 -13.76 -6.33 7.48
C ALA A 130 -12.31 -5.83 7.27
N VAL A 131 -12.15 -4.56 6.92
CA VAL A 131 -10.85 -3.87 6.94
C VAL A 131 -10.86 -2.94 8.15
N LYS A 132 -9.92 -3.14 9.08
CA LYS A 132 -9.81 -2.32 10.30
C LYS A 132 -9.28 -0.93 9.92
N VAL A 133 -10.18 0.05 9.81
CA VAL A 133 -9.80 1.44 9.51
C VAL A 133 -9.61 2.20 10.83
N THR A 134 -8.40 2.74 11.04
CA THR A 134 -8.06 3.62 12.15
C THR A 134 -7.80 5.03 11.60
N VAL A 135 -8.24 6.09 12.27
CA VAL A 135 -7.87 7.46 11.89
C VAL A 135 -6.69 7.92 12.74
N SER A 136 -5.48 7.88 12.18
CA SER A 136 -4.29 8.47 12.83
C SER A 136 -4.22 9.95 12.53
N ILE A 137 -4.36 10.76 13.56
CA ILE A 137 -4.15 12.20 13.44
C ILE A 137 -2.66 12.44 13.65
N SER A 138 -1.88 12.39 12.56
CA SER A 138 -0.45 12.64 12.61
C SER A 138 -0.17 13.98 13.30
N ASN A 139 0.65 13.91 14.36
CA ASN A 139 1.03 15.06 15.16
C ASN A 139 1.87 16.02 14.31
N ILE A 140 1.22 17.11 13.91
CA ILE A 140 1.87 18.40 13.97
C ILE A 140 1.00 19.19 14.92
N TYR A 141 1.56 19.55 16.06
CA TYR A 141 0.98 20.32 17.17
C TYR A 141 0.28 21.65 16.78
N ASN A 142 0.18 21.96 15.48
CA ASN A 142 -0.55 23.09 14.91
C ASN A 142 -1.66 22.71 13.89
N LYS A 143 -2.04 21.43 13.76
CA LYS A 143 -3.18 20.98 12.91
C LYS A 143 -4.24 20.13 13.62
N LEU A 144 -3.96 19.62 14.83
CA LEU A 144 -4.99 19.15 15.78
C LEU A 144 -5.90 20.29 16.29
N THR A 145 -5.57 21.54 15.97
CA THR A 145 -6.24 22.79 16.33
C THR A 145 -7.23 23.29 15.27
N GLY A 146 -7.45 22.54 14.19
CA GLY A 146 -8.34 22.94 13.08
C GLY A 146 -9.86 22.83 13.35
N GLY A 147 -10.28 22.47 14.56
CA GLY A 147 -11.70 22.37 14.92
C GLY A 147 -12.39 21.04 14.57
N LEU A 148 -11.63 19.96 14.35
CA LEU A 148 -12.23 18.63 14.24
C LEU A 148 -12.69 18.15 15.62
N ILE A 149 -14.01 18.08 15.78
CA ILE A 149 -14.65 17.56 16.99
C ILE A 149 -14.41 16.04 17.06
N ILE A 150 -14.18 15.48 18.24
CA ILE A 150 -13.86 14.05 18.37
C ILE A 150 -15.13 13.20 18.29
N ASN A 151 -16.14 13.57 19.08
CA ASN A 151 -17.45 12.94 19.03
C ASN A 151 -18.55 14.00 19.06
N ALA A 152 -19.32 14.08 17.97
CA ALA A 152 -20.43 15.01 17.85
C ALA A 152 -21.56 14.72 18.85
N GLN A 153 -21.67 13.49 19.37
CA GLN A 153 -22.70 13.07 20.32
C GLN A 153 -22.16 12.04 21.32
N GLY A 154 -21.89 12.48 22.55
CA GLY A 154 -21.62 11.58 23.68
C GLY A 154 -20.21 11.69 24.24
N THR A 155 -19.85 10.71 25.05
CA THR A 155 -18.56 10.62 25.73
C THR A 155 -17.46 10.14 24.79
N VAL A 156 -16.22 10.43 25.16
CA VAL A 156 -15.01 9.94 24.49
C VAL A 156 -14.17 9.20 25.52
N LYS A 157 -13.82 7.96 25.24
CA LYS A 157 -12.90 7.17 26.05
C LYS A 157 -11.48 7.58 25.71
N VAL A 158 -10.74 8.12 26.66
CA VAL A 158 -9.35 8.55 26.47
C VAL A 158 -8.42 7.46 27.00
N ILE A 159 -7.50 7.01 26.16
CA ILE A 159 -6.47 6.04 26.53
C ILE A 159 -5.10 6.69 26.35
N ALA A 160 -4.39 6.91 27.44
CA ALA A 160 -3.05 7.50 27.45
C ALA A 160 -2.24 6.93 28.61
N ASP A 161 -0.93 6.73 28.42
CA ASP A 161 -0.02 6.31 29.49
C ASP A 161 -0.44 5.01 30.20
N GLY A 162 -1.07 4.09 29.46
CA GLY A 162 -1.63 2.84 30.01
C GLY A 162 -2.88 3.01 30.88
N HIS A 163 -3.43 4.22 30.97
CA HIS A 163 -4.62 4.56 31.75
C HIS A 163 -5.81 4.82 30.81
N THR A 164 -7.01 4.47 31.27
CA THR A 164 -8.27 4.73 30.55
C THR A 164 -9.14 5.66 31.40
N SER A 165 -9.64 6.73 30.80
CA SER A 165 -10.54 7.70 31.41
C SER A 165 -11.67 8.08 30.45
N ASP A 166 -12.74 8.69 30.96
CA ASP A 166 -13.83 9.19 30.11
C ASP A 166 -13.84 10.72 30.07
N ALA A 167 -13.94 11.27 28.87
CA ALA A 167 -14.24 12.68 28.63
C ALA A 167 -15.72 12.83 28.33
N VAL A 168 -16.44 13.54 29.19
CA VAL A 168 -17.91 13.67 29.13
C VAL A 168 -18.36 14.50 27.93
N ASP A 169 -17.56 15.51 27.54
CA ASP A 169 -17.84 16.35 26.38
C ASP A 169 -16.95 15.98 25.20
N GLY A 170 -17.48 15.17 24.28
CA GLY A 170 -16.82 14.87 23.01
C GLY A 170 -16.89 15.98 21.97
N LYS A 171 -17.67 17.06 22.21
CA LYS A 171 -17.92 18.15 21.25
C LYS A 171 -16.79 19.18 21.16
N VAL A 172 -15.69 18.91 21.86
CA VAL A 172 -14.48 19.72 21.83
C VAL A 172 -13.36 19.03 21.04
N PRO A 173 -12.36 19.78 20.53
CA PRO A 173 -11.20 19.19 19.86
C PRO A 173 -10.39 18.28 20.78
N ALA A 174 -9.66 17.30 20.21
CA ALA A 174 -8.80 16.38 20.98
C ALA A 174 -7.85 17.11 21.94
N ALA A 175 -7.24 18.21 21.51
CA ALA A 175 -6.33 18.99 22.36
C ALA A 175 -7.03 19.46 23.65
N ALA A 176 -8.27 19.97 23.54
CA ALA A 176 -9.02 20.43 24.72
C ALA A 176 -9.41 19.27 25.65
N ILE A 177 -9.71 18.09 25.09
CA ILE A 177 -9.98 16.87 25.87
C ILE A 177 -8.73 16.45 26.65
N LEU A 178 -7.58 16.39 25.98
CA LEU A 178 -6.31 15.97 26.59
C LEU A 178 -5.83 16.98 27.64
N ASP A 179 -5.91 18.29 27.35
CA ASP A 179 -5.57 19.36 28.28
C ASP A 179 -6.44 19.32 29.54
N ALA A 180 -7.75 19.12 29.39
CA ALA A 180 -8.68 19.00 30.53
C ALA A 180 -8.38 17.79 31.42
N GLN A 181 -7.75 16.75 30.86
CA GLN A 181 -7.31 15.56 31.60
C GLN A 181 -5.84 15.63 32.04
N GLY A 182 -5.14 16.75 31.81
CA GLY A 182 -3.75 16.93 32.18
C GLY A 182 -2.75 16.10 31.35
N ILE A 183 -3.16 15.61 30.18
CA ILE A 183 -2.33 14.82 29.29
C ILE A 183 -1.63 15.75 28.31
N SER A 184 -0.35 16.04 28.57
CA SER A 184 0.50 16.74 27.60
C SER A 184 1.01 15.75 26.54
N VAL A 185 1.06 16.15 25.28
CA VAL A 185 1.52 15.31 24.16
C VAL A 185 2.91 15.80 23.73
N GLY A 186 3.87 14.89 23.63
CA GLY A 186 5.23 15.19 23.18
C GLY A 186 5.33 15.43 21.68
N GLN A 187 6.49 15.89 21.21
CA GLN A 187 6.72 16.17 19.79
C GLN A 187 6.56 14.93 18.89
N HIS A 188 6.96 13.76 19.39
CA HIS A 188 6.94 12.52 18.63
C HIS A 188 5.72 11.65 18.91
N ASP A 189 4.97 11.97 19.97
CA ASP A 189 3.79 11.21 20.39
C ASP A 189 2.71 11.25 19.31
N ARG A 190 1.96 10.15 19.20
CA ARG A 190 0.90 9.98 18.20
C ARG A 190 -0.44 10.05 18.89
N VAL A 191 -1.39 10.79 18.29
CA VAL A 191 -2.77 10.88 18.76
C VAL A 191 -3.67 10.30 17.66
N SER A 192 -4.56 9.39 18.03
CA SER A 192 -5.48 8.74 17.10
C SER A 192 -6.89 8.72 17.66
N VAL A 193 -7.87 8.70 16.77
CA VAL A 193 -9.27 8.47 17.13
C VAL A 193 -9.71 7.18 16.47
N GLU A 194 -10.23 6.28 17.28
CA GLU A 194 -10.71 4.96 16.88
C GLU A 194 -12.17 4.82 17.29
N GLN A 195 -12.90 3.94 16.62
CA GLN A 195 -14.26 3.60 17.03
C GLN A 195 -14.33 2.10 17.33
N ASP A 196 -14.59 1.77 18.58
CA ASP A 196 -14.76 0.41 19.07
C ASP A 196 -16.25 0.21 19.40
N ASP A 197 -16.94 -0.60 18.62
CA ASP A 197 -18.41 -0.68 18.63
C ASP A 197 -19.09 0.71 18.54
N ASN A 198 -19.70 1.16 19.64
CA ASN A 198 -20.35 2.45 19.78
C ASN A 198 -19.49 3.50 20.52
N ASP A 199 -18.35 3.09 21.07
CA ASP A 199 -17.46 3.97 21.82
C ASP A 199 -16.49 4.69 20.87
N THR A 200 -16.33 5.99 21.08
CA THR A 200 -15.26 6.76 20.43
C THR A 200 -14.05 6.80 21.36
N ILE A 201 -12.91 6.29 20.88
CA ILE A 201 -11.67 6.19 21.65
C ILE A 201 -10.67 7.24 21.14
N LEU A 202 -10.20 8.11 22.02
CA LEU A 202 -9.06 8.99 21.79
C LEU A 202 -7.82 8.36 22.41
N ARG A 203 -6.88 7.90 21.59
CA ARG A 203 -5.67 7.22 22.04
C ARG A 203 -4.44 8.09 21.85
N VAL A 204 -3.64 8.21 22.91
CA VAL A 204 -2.30 8.79 22.88
C VAL A 204 -1.27 7.67 23.02
N VAL A 205 -0.34 7.60 22.08
CA VAL A 205 0.78 6.65 22.09
C VAL A 205 2.07 7.44 22.30
N ARG A 206 2.83 7.08 23.33
CA ARG A 206 4.14 7.68 23.60
C ARG A 206 5.17 7.11 22.65
N VAL A 207 5.81 7.99 21.88
CA VAL A 207 6.84 7.57 20.92
C VAL A 207 8.22 7.99 21.41
N THR A 208 9.07 7.01 21.65
CA THR A 208 10.46 7.20 22.04
C THR A 208 11.38 6.41 21.13
N TYR A 209 12.69 6.69 21.22
CA TYR A 209 13.70 6.01 20.42
C TYR A 209 14.76 5.40 21.33
N SER A 210 15.28 4.23 20.94
CA SER A 210 16.41 3.61 21.65
C SER A 210 17.36 2.94 20.66
N ASP A 211 18.64 2.87 21.00
CA ASP A 211 19.61 2.11 20.23
C ASP A 211 19.85 0.74 20.88
N SER A 212 19.95 -0.31 20.06
CA SER A 212 20.27 -1.68 20.52
C SER A 212 21.22 -2.39 19.56
N THR A 213 21.70 -3.57 19.95
CA THR A 213 22.58 -4.41 19.13
C THR A 213 21.98 -5.80 18.92
N ARG A 214 22.28 -6.41 17.77
CA ARG A 214 21.90 -7.77 17.42
C ARG A 214 23.08 -8.50 16.78
N GLU A 215 23.43 -9.69 17.29
CA GLU A 215 24.36 -10.59 16.60
C GLU A 215 23.64 -11.40 15.51
N VAL A 216 24.28 -11.51 14.35
CA VAL A 216 23.83 -12.34 13.22
C VAL A 216 24.99 -13.22 12.77
N GLU A 217 24.73 -14.52 12.60
CA GLU A 217 25.73 -15.46 12.12
C GLU A 217 26.02 -15.28 10.63
N ILE A 218 27.29 -15.45 10.26
CA ILE A 218 27.77 -15.51 8.88
C ILE A 218 28.17 -16.96 8.60
N PRO A 219 27.43 -17.70 7.76
CA PRO A 219 27.76 -19.09 7.45
C PRO A 219 29.18 -19.23 6.87
N PHE A 220 29.89 -20.29 7.25
CA PHE A 220 31.18 -20.62 6.61
C PHE A 220 30.99 -21.20 5.21
N THR A 221 32.05 -21.12 4.40
CA THR A 221 32.17 -21.75 3.08
C THR A 221 32.99 -23.04 3.17
N THR A 222 32.76 -23.98 2.25
CA THR A 222 33.54 -25.23 2.18
C THR A 222 34.43 -25.22 0.93
N ARG A 223 35.73 -25.49 1.12
CA ARG A 223 36.74 -25.60 0.07
C ARG A 223 37.22 -27.04 -0.07
N THR A 224 37.08 -27.60 -1.26
CA THR A 224 37.57 -28.94 -1.58
C THR A 224 38.95 -28.88 -2.25
N VAL A 225 39.90 -29.68 -1.75
CA VAL A 225 41.27 -29.78 -2.28
C VAL A 225 41.53 -31.21 -2.73
N LYS A 226 42.06 -31.42 -3.94
CA LYS A 226 42.41 -32.76 -4.41
C LYS A 226 43.71 -33.21 -3.74
N ASP A 227 43.71 -34.45 -3.27
CA ASP A 227 44.85 -35.07 -2.58
C ASP A 227 45.23 -36.37 -3.31
N ASP A 228 46.45 -36.47 -3.79
CA ASP A 228 46.97 -37.63 -4.51
C ASP A 228 47.56 -38.71 -3.58
N SER A 229 47.61 -38.43 -2.28
CA SER A 229 47.98 -39.39 -1.25
C SER A 229 46.78 -40.19 -0.73
N LEU A 230 45.58 -39.58 -0.74
CA LEU A 230 44.32 -40.25 -0.42
C LEU A 230 43.80 -41.10 -1.59
N GLU A 231 43.30 -42.30 -1.27
CA GLU A 231 42.63 -43.19 -2.24
C GLU A 231 41.42 -42.52 -2.90
N GLU A 232 41.26 -42.75 -4.20
CA GLU A 232 40.12 -42.24 -4.97
C GLU A 232 38.79 -42.57 -4.28
N GLY A 233 37.98 -41.54 -4.02
CA GLY A 233 36.68 -41.65 -3.33
C GLY A 233 36.73 -41.47 -1.80
N LYS A 234 37.90 -41.43 -1.16
CA LYS A 234 38.01 -41.05 0.26
C LYS A 234 37.99 -39.53 0.43
N GLN A 235 37.37 -39.07 1.51
CA GLN A 235 37.35 -37.66 1.92
C GLN A 235 37.89 -37.53 3.34
N GLU A 236 38.63 -36.45 3.59
CA GLU A 236 39.12 -36.11 4.93
C GLU A 236 38.90 -34.62 5.18
N VAL A 237 38.22 -34.28 6.28
CA VAL A 237 38.08 -32.89 6.71
C VAL A 237 39.36 -32.50 7.43
N VAL A 238 40.18 -31.69 6.76
CA VAL A 238 41.48 -31.24 7.31
C VAL A 238 41.34 -29.96 8.14
N GLN A 239 40.24 -29.21 7.94
CA GLN A 239 39.91 -28.03 8.74
C GLN A 239 38.39 -27.93 8.90
N GLN A 240 37.91 -27.86 10.14
CA GLN A 240 36.49 -27.63 10.42
C GLN A 240 36.11 -26.17 10.15
N GLY A 241 35.01 -25.93 9.44
CA GLY A 241 34.48 -24.60 9.24
C GLY A 241 33.84 -24.02 10.50
N ILE A 242 33.97 -22.71 10.70
CA ILE A 242 33.40 -21.98 11.84
C ILE A 242 32.60 -20.80 11.30
N ASN A 243 31.32 -20.70 11.66
CA ASN A 243 30.51 -19.54 11.32
C ASN A 243 31.13 -18.27 11.90
N GLY A 244 31.16 -17.22 11.08
CA GLY A 244 31.46 -15.87 11.53
C GLY A 244 30.28 -15.25 12.25
N LYS A 245 30.47 -14.03 12.73
CA LYS A 245 29.44 -13.21 13.35
C LYS A 245 29.58 -11.77 12.86
N LYS A 246 28.44 -11.11 12.68
CA LYS A 246 28.37 -9.66 12.60
C LYS A 246 27.45 -9.10 13.68
N THR A 247 27.81 -7.92 14.18
CA THR A 247 26.97 -7.13 15.06
C THR A 247 26.28 -6.05 14.24
N GLN A 248 24.96 -6.02 14.30
CA GLN A 248 24.13 -4.96 13.73
C GLN A 248 23.75 -3.98 14.85
N ASN A 249 24.00 -2.69 14.64
CA ASN A 249 23.45 -1.62 15.48
C ASN A 249 22.08 -1.24 14.93
N LEU A 250 21.08 -1.19 15.80
CA LEU A 250 19.69 -0.90 15.45
C LEU A 250 19.25 0.39 16.12
N HIS A 251 18.54 1.22 15.37
CA HIS A 251 17.75 2.31 15.90
C HIS A 251 16.29 1.87 15.99
N ASN A 252 15.75 1.82 17.21
CA ASN A 252 14.41 1.34 17.49
C ASN A 252 13.47 2.51 17.67
N THR A 253 12.27 2.42 17.08
CA THR A 253 11.13 3.25 17.45
C THR A 253 10.27 2.46 18.42
N LEU A 254 9.98 3.06 19.58
CA LEU A 254 9.18 2.47 20.64
C LEU A 254 7.83 3.17 20.71
N ALA A 255 6.76 2.39 20.76
CA ALA A 255 5.40 2.83 21.03
C ALA A 255 4.97 2.33 22.40
N ASP A 256 4.64 3.24 23.32
CA ASP A 256 4.32 2.93 24.72
C ASP A 256 5.37 2.02 25.41
N GLY A 257 6.65 2.25 25.07
CA GLY A 257 7.79 1.49 25.60
C GLY A 257 8.03 0.11 24.98
N GLN A 258 7.22 -0.31 23.99
CA GLN A 258 7.43 -1.54 23.23
C GLN A 258 8.07 -1.24 21.87
N VAL A 259 9.02 -2.07 21.41
CA VAL A 259 9.65 -1.91 20.10
C VAL A 259 8.61 -2.12 19.00
N GLU A 260 8.28 -1.05 18.29
CA GLU A 260 7.37 -1.06 17.14
C GLU A 260 8.12 -1.39 15.85
N SER A 261 9.32 -0.82 15.68
CA SER A 261 10.19 -1.08 14.53
C SER A 261 11.66 -0.90 14.87
N SER A 262 12.53 -1.53 14.08
CA SER A 262 13.98 -1.43 14.19
C SER A 262 14.60 -1.23 12.81
N GLU A 263 15.47 -0.24 12.67
CA GLU A 263 16.26 0.02 11.46
C GLU A 263 17.74 -0.28 11.73
N VAL A 264 18.40 -1.04 10.85
CA VAL A 264 19.85 -1.28 10.96
C VAL A 264 20.58 -0.01 10.53
N THR A 265 21.25 0.66 11.47
CA THR A 265 22.00 1.89 11.20
C THR A 265 23.43 1.60 10.76
N SER A 266 24.00 0.50 11.24
CA SER A 266 25.32 0.04 10.82
C SER A 266 25.48 -1.44 11.14
N GLU A 267 26.44 -2.08 10.47
CA GLU A 267 26.85 -3.44 10.79
C GLU A 267 28.38 -3.57 10.71
N ALA A 268 28.93 -4.43 11.56
CA ALA A 268 30.35 -4.73 11.59
C ALA A 268 30.55 -6.23 11.77
N VAL A 269 31.42 -6.84 10.95
CA VAL A 269 31.86 -8.22 11.16
C VAL A 269 32.70 -8.25 12.43
N THR A 270 32.23 -8.96 13.45
CA THR A 270 32.91 -9.12 14.75
C THR A 270 33.73 -10.39 14.80
N GLN A 271 33.40 -11.37 13.96
CA GLN A 271 34.14 -12.61 13.77
C GLN A 271 34.06 -13.03 12.30
N GLU A 272 35.21 -13.14 11.64
CA GLU A 272 35.26 -13.64 10.25
C GLU A 272 34.88 -15.13 10.21
N PRO A 273 34.10 -15.59 9.21
CA PRO A 273 33.86 -17.01 9.01
C PRO A 273 35.15 -17.71 8.60
N GLN A 274 35.37 -18.91 9.13
CA GLN A 274 36.51 -19.75 8.79
C GLN A 274 36.04 -20.88 7.85
N GLU A 275 36.69 -21.02 6.69
CA GLU A 275 36.33 -22.04 5.71
C GLU A 275 36.53 -23.47 6.26
N GLU A 276 35.64 -24.38 5.89
CA GLU A 276 35.84 -25.82 6.04
C GLU A 276 36.70 -26.33 4.87
N ILE A 277 37.78 -27.07 5.14
CA ILE A 277 38.63 -27.63 4.10
C ILE A 277 38.50 -29.15 4.08
N ILE A 278 38.11 -29.68 2.92
CA ILE A 278 37.94 -31.11 2.69
C ILE A 278 38.91 -31.57 1.61
N HIS A 279 39.81 -32.49 1.96
CA HIS A 279 40.65 -33.19 1.00
C HIS A 279 39.88 -34.33 0.35
N VAL A 280 39.96 -34.46 -0.97
CA VAL A 280 39.35 -35.56 -1.73
C VAL A 280 40.43 -36.36 -2.45
N GLY A 281 40.45 -37.66 -2.19
CA GLY A 281 41.44 -38.58 -2.75
C GLY A 281 41.33 -38.74 -4.26
N THR A 282 42.48 -38.79 -4.91
CA THR A 282 42.64 -39.00 -6.36
C THR A 282 43.58 -40.15 -6.69
N LYS A 283 44.11 -40.85 -5.68
CA LYS A 283 45.01 -41.98 -5.86
C LYS A 283 44.25 -43.21 -6.35
N LYS A 284 44.38 -43.50 -7.64
CA LYS A 284 43.83 -44.72 -8.24
C LYS A 284 44.49 -45.96 -7.67
N LYS A 285 43.67 -46.98 -7.37
CA LYS A 285 44.14 -48.31 -7.00
C LYS A 285 44.77 -48.97 -8.23
N GLU A 286 46.03 -49.39 -8.14
CA GLU A 286 46.68 -50.13 -9.23
C GLU A 286 45.94 -51.46 -9.46
N GLU A 287 45.41 -51.66 -10.67
CA GLU A 287 44.82 -52.92 -11.09
C GLU A 287 45.92 -54.00 -11.16
N PRO A 288 45.68 -55.23 -10.66
CA PRO A 288 46.65 -56.29 -10.79
C PRO A 288 46.87 -56.61 -12.27
N LYS A 289 48.11 -56.46 -12.74
CA LYS A 289 48.54 -57.00 -14.04
C LYS A 289 48.31 -58.52 -14.04
N ALA A 290 47.40 -58.98 -14.88
CA ALA A 290 47.24 -60.39 -15.21
C ALA A 290 48.36 -60.81 -16.17
N GLU A 291 49.28 -61.65 -15.71
CA GLU A 291 50.11 -62.55 -16.54
C GLU A 291 50.08 -63.92 -15.84
N SER A 292 49.36 -64.92 -16.36
CA SER A 292 49.60 -65.78 -17.54
C SER A 292 50.21 -67.11 -17.11
N ASN A 293 49.57 -68.23 -17.46
CA ASN A 293 50.31 -69.48 -17.65
C ASN A 293 49.63 -70.38 -18.68
N THR A 294 50.22 -70.40 -19.88
CA THR A 294 49.98 -71.39 -20.92
C THR A 294 50.93 -72.57 -20.71
N GLN A 295 50.36 -73.77 -20.72
CA GLN A 295 51.09 -75.05 -20.70
C GLN A 295 52.05 -75.16 -21.89
N ASN A 296 53.28 -75.63 -21.67
CA ASN A 296 53.67 -76.90 -22.28
C ASN A 296 54.90 -77.57 -21.65
N ASN A 297 54.87 -78.89 -21.82
CA ASN A 297 55.54 -79.96 -21.11
C ASN A 297 56.83 -80.40 -21.83
N GLN A 298 57.92 -80.68 -21.11
CA GLN A 298 58.88 -81.69 -21.55
C GLN A 298 59.70 -82.34 -20.41
N GLN A 299 59.22 -83.53 -20.05
CA GLN A 299 59.84 -84.78 -19.59
C GLN A 299 61.31 -84.86 -19.10
N ASN A 300 61.41 -85.26 -17.83
CA ASN A 300 61.88 -86.58 -17.33
C ASN A 300 63.37 -86.83 -17.05
N SER A 301 63.72 -87.02 -15.76
CA SER A 301 64.39 -88.25 -15.26
C SER A 301 64.48 -88.26 -13.72
N ASP A 302 64.26 -89.46 -13.17
CA ASP A 302 64.22 -89.91 -11.77
C ASP A 302 65.31 -89.40 -10.80
N GLN A 303 64.93 -89.12 -9.54
CA GLN A 303 65.21 -89.99 -8.38
C GLN A 303 64.73 -89.41 -7.02
N SER A 304 63.94 -90.25 -6.34
CA SER A 304 63.97 -90.57 -4.89
C SER A 304 63.51 -89.58 -3.79
N SER A 305 62.51 -90.09 -3.04
CA SER A 305 62.28 -90.00 -1.59
C SER A 305 61.56 -88.78 -0.98
N SER A 306 60.26 -88.95 -0.73
CA SER A 306 59.63 -88.90 0.62
C SER A 306 58.15 -88.51 0.48
N ALA A 307 57.28 -89.45 0.78
CA ALA A 307 55.84 -89.26 0.73
C ALA A 307 55.29 -88.79 2.08
N ASN A 308 54.35 -87.85 1.97
CA ASN A 308 53.12 -87.74 2.76
C ASN A 308 53.15 -86.81 3.98
N GLN A 309 52.82 -85.52 3.76
CA GLN A 309 52.05 -84.66 4.68
C GLN A 309 51.82 -83.28 4.02
N ASN A 310 50.59 -83.00 3.56
CA ASN A 310 49.90 -81.69 3.63
C ASN A 310 48.78 -81.61 2.59
N LYS A 311 47.54 -81.75 3.05
CA LYS A 311 46.34 -81.44 2.24
C LYS A 311 45.27 -80.69 3.03
N THR A 312 45.63 -80.07 4.15
CA THR A 312 44.67 -79.44 5.08
C THR A 312 44.90 -77.93 5.26
N ASP A 313 46.05 -77.36 4.88
CA ASP A 313 46.35 -75.94 5.12
C ASP A 313 46.04 -74.98 3.95
N GLN A 314 45.96 -75.45 2.70
CA GLN A 314 45.65 -74.58 1.55
C GLN A 314 44.17 -74.16 1.50
N ASN A 315 43.24 -75.02 1.90
CA ASN A 315 41.80 -74.71 1.85
C ASN A 315 41.35 -73.69 2.92
N LYS A 316 42.14 -73.48 3.99
CA LYS A 316 41.82 -72.52 5.06
C LYS A 316 42.27 -71.10 4.71
N ALA A 317 43.44 -70.97 4.08
CA ALA A 317 43.97 -69.67 3.63
C ALA A 317 43.12 -69.04 2.52
N ASP A 318 42.60 -69.83 1.57
CA ASP A 318 41.72 -69.33 0.50
C ASP A 318 40.33 -68.93 1.01
N GLN A 319 39.80 -69.63 2.03
CA GLN A 319 38.54 -69.26 2.68
C GLN A 319 38.66 -67.97 3.53
N ASP A 320 39.79 -67.78 4.22
CA ASP A 320 40.01 -66.57 5.03
C ASP A 320 40.22 -65.33 4.14
N LYS A 321 40.86 -65.49 2.98
CA LYS A 321 41.03 -64.42 1.98
C LYS A 321 39.71 -64.01 1.34
N ALA A 322 38.85 -64.97 0.99
CA ALA A 322 37.51 -64.71 0.45
C ALA A 322 36.61 -63.98 1.47
N LYS A 323 36.67 -64.37 2.76
CA LYS A 323 35.94 -63.67 3.83
C LYS A 323 36.43 -62.23 4.05
N GLN A 324 37.74 -61.99 3.95
CA GLN A 324 38.29 -60.63 4.07
C GLN A 324 37.90 -59.73 2.89
N GLU A 325 37.86 -60.26 1.66
CA GLU A 325 37.42 -59.50 0.49
C GLU A 325 35.91 -59.19 0.53
N GLU A 326 35.09 -60.11 1.03
CA GLU A 326 33.66 -59.88 1.21
C GLU A 326 33.39 -58.84 2.30
N ALA A 327 34.11 -58.90 3.42
CA ALA A 327 34.04 -57.88 4.48
C ALA A 327 34.49 -56.49 3.98
N ALA A 328 35.53 -56.42 3.16
CA ALA A 328 36.00 -55.17 2.56
C ALA A 328 34.98 -54.58 1.56
N ARG A 329 34.30 -55.42 0.76
CA ARG A 329 33.21 -54.98 -0.14
C ARG A 329 31.99 -54.48 0.64
N GLN A 330 31.61 -55.16 1.72
CA GLN A 330 30.50 -54.72 2.57
C GLN A 330 30.82 -53.39 3.27
N ALA A 331 32.05 -53.20 3.74
CA ALA A 331 32.50 -51.93 4.32
C ALA A 331 32.50 -50.78 3.29
N ALA A 332 32.97 -51.04 2.06
CA ALA A 332 32.95 -50.05 0.99
C ALA A 332 31.51 -49.67 0.56
N ALA A 333 30.60 -50.65 0.50
CA ALA A 333 29.20 -50.40 0.20
C ALA A 333 28.49 -49.60 1.31
N ALA A 334 28.81 -49.87 2.58
CA ALA A 334 28.30 -49.12 3.71
C ALA A 334 28.80 -47.66 3.72
N ALA A 335 30.07 -47.43 3.38
CA ALA A 335 30.64 -46.08 3.26
C ALA A 335 30.00 -45.28 2.11
N ALA A 336 29.79 -45.92 0.94
CA ALA A 336 29.12 -45.29 -0.19
C ALA A 336 27.64 -44.95 0.11
N ALA A 337 26.94 -45.81 0.85
CA ALA A 337 25.57 -45.54 1.31
C ALA A 337 25.51 -44.37 2.30
N GLN A 338 26.46 -44.29 3.24
CA GLN A 338 26.56 -43.15 4.16
C GLN A 338 26.86 -41.84 3.43
N GLU A 339 27.77 -41.86 2.44
CA GLU A 339 28.08 -40.68 1.63
C GLU A 339 26.89 -40.22 0.77
N ALA A 340 26.13 -41.15 0.19
CA ALA A 340 24.92 -40.82 -0.56
C ALA A 340 23.84 -40.20 0.34
N THR A 341 23.68 -40.71 1.56
CA THR A 341 22.72 -40.19 2.54
C THR A 341 23.13 -38.79 3.01
N ARG A 342 24.43 -38.55 3.22
CA ARG A 342 24.97 -37.24 3.60
C ARG A 342 24.83 -36.21 2.48
N LYS A 343 25.14 -36.57 1.22
CA LYS A 343 24.92 -35.71 0.05
C LYS A 343 23.45 -35.35 -0.15
N ALA A 344 22.53 -36.29 0.10
CA ALA A 344 21.11 -36.02 0.06
C ALA A 344 20.66 -35.03 1.15
N ALA A 345 21.18 -35.18 2.37
CA ALA A 345 20.90 -34.27 3.48
C ALA A 345 21.47 -32.86 3.25
N GLU A 346 22.69 -32.75 2.71
CA GLU A 346 23.31 -31.47 2.34
C GLU A 346 22.52 -30.76 1.22
N ALA A 347 22.07 -31.50 0.20
CA ALA A 347 21.23 -30.95 -0.87
C ALA A 347 19.86 -30.46 -0.35
N GLU A 348 19.25 -31.19 0.58
CA GLU A 348 17.98 -30.77 1.19
C GLU A 348 18.17 -29.53 2.08
N ALA A 349 19.26 -29.47 2.85
CA ALA A 349 19.60 -28.31 3.67
C ALA A 349 19.87 -27.06 2.82
N GLN A 350 20.61 -27.18 1.72
CA GLN A 350 20.84 -26.07 0.78
C GLN A 350 19.54 -25.57 0.17
N ARG A 351 18.63 -26.48 -0.19
CA ARG A 351 17.34 -26.11 -0.78
C ARG A 351 16.44 -25.38 0.22
N LYS A 352 16.40 -25.84 1.47
CA LYS A 352 15.69 -25.15 2.58
C LYS A 352 16.30 -23.79 2.89
N ALA A 353 17.62 -23.67 2.88
CA ALA A 353 18.32 -22.41 3.08
C ALA A 353 18.05 -21.41 1.94
N GLN A 354 18.00 -21.88 0.68
CA GLN A 354 17.61 -21.05 -0.47
C GLN A 354 16.14 -20.60 -0.38
N GLU A 355 15.23 -21.49 0.01
CA GLU A 355 13.81 -21.14 0.21
C GLU A 355 13.63 -20.11 1.35
N GLN A 356 14.35 -20.27 2.46
CA GLN A 356 14.35 -19.28 3.56
C GLN A 356 14.99 -17.95 3.17
N ALA A 357 16.11 -17.96 2.44
CA ALA A 357 16.75 -16.74 1.95
C ALA A 357 15.87 -15.99 0.95
N ALA A 358 15.16 -16.70 0.07
CA ALA A 358 14.18 -16.12 -0.85
C ALA A 358 12.98 -15.50 -0.10
N GLN A 359 12.48 -16.17 0.95
CA GLN A 359 11.43 -15.63 1.81
C GLN A 359 11.89 -14.38 2.58
N GLN A 360 13.10 -14.39 3.12
CA GLN A 360 13.67 -13.22 3.81
C GLN A 360 13.93 -12.05 2.86
N GLN A 361 14.42 -12.30 1.64
CA GLN A 361 14.55 -11.25 0.61
C GLN A 361 13.19 -10.67 0.22
N ALA A 362 12.15 -11.50 0.04
CA ALA A 362 10.80 -11.02 -0.25
C ALA A 362 10.24 -10.17 0.90
N GLN A 363 10.47 -10.56 2.16
CA GLN A 363 10.09 -9.78 3.33
C GLN A 363 10.87 -8.46 3.44
N GLN A 364 12.17 -8.46 3.20
CA GLN A 364 13.00 -7.25 3.20
C GLN A 364 12.61 -6.29 2.07
N GLN A 365 12.30 -6.81 0.86
CA GLN A 365 11.80 -5.98 -0.24
C GLN A 365 10.43 -5.39 0.08
N ALA A 366 9.53 -6.16 0.71
CA ALA A 366 8.23 -5.64 1.16
C ALA A 366 8.38 -4.57 2.25
N GLN A 367 9.31 -4.74 3.20
CA GLN A 367 9.62 -3.75 4.24
C GLN A 367 10.29 -2.50 3.66
N GLN A 368 11.24 -2.64 2.73
CA GLN A 368 11.86 -1.52 2.05
C GLN A 368 10.87 -0.77 1.17
N GLN A 369 9.96 -1.47 0.49
CA GLN A 369 8.86 -0.82 -0.25
C GLN A 369 7.92 -0.08 0.69
N ALA A 370 7.56 -0.65 1.84
CA ALA A 370 6.75 0.03 2.86
C ALA A 370 7.48 1.26 3.45
N GLN A 371 8.79 1.19 3.67
CA GLN A 371 9.62 2.31 4.13
C GLN A 371 9.77 3.40 3.05
N GLN A 372 9.95 3.03 1.78
CA GLN A 372 10.00 3.98 0.65
C GLN A 372 8.64 4.63 0.39
N GLN A 373 7.54 3.88 0.57
CA GLN A 373 6.17 4.42 0.51
C GLN A 373 5.94 5.45 1.62
N ALA A 374 6.39 5.18 2.85
CA ALA A 374 6.33 6.13 3.95
C ALA A 374 7.20 7.40 3.72
N GLN A 375 8.30 7.30 2.97
CA GLN A 375 9.21 8.42 2.68
C GLN A 375 8.80 9.29 1.48
N SER A 376 8.09 8.74 0.48
CA SER A 376 7.73 9.46 -0.76
C SER A 376 6.51 10.38 -0.64
N GLY A 377 5.64 10.14 0.35
CA GLY A 377 4.34 10.81 0.47
C GLY A 377 3.34 10.43 -0.63
N LEU A 378 3.69 9.53 -1.55
CA LEU A 378 2.85 9.01 -2.63
C LEU A 378 2.19 7.71 -2.22
N TRP A 379 0.88 7.60 -2.46
CA TRP A 379 0.12 6.43 -2.01
C TRP A 379 -0.05 5.39 -3.13
N HIS A 380 0.59 4.23 -2.96
CA HIS A 380 0.58 3.08 -3.88
C HIS A 380 -0.16 1.86 -3.27
N PRO A 381 -1.49 1.90 -3.18
CA PRO A 381 -2.27 0.90 -2.46
C PRO A 381 -2.41 -0.43 -3.21
N THR A 382 -2.67 -1.48 -2.44
CA THR A 382 -3.33 -2.69 -2.95
C THR A 382 -4.76 -2.38 -3.41
N PRO A 383 -5.37 -3.22 -4.27
CA PRO A 383 -6.79 -3.08 -4.64
C PRO A 383 -7.74 -2.96 -3.45
N ALA A 384 -7.50 -3.71 -2.36
CA ALA A 384 -8.32 -3.66 -1.16
C ALA A 384 -8.19 -2.32 -0.42
N GLN A 385 -6.97 -1.81 -0.26
CA GLN A 385 -6.72 -0.49 0.35
C GLN A 385 -7.32 0.64 -0.50
N ALA A 386 -7.22 0.55 -1.83
CA ALA A 386 -7.83 1.49 -2.77
C ALA A 386 -9.37 1.51 -2.62
N GLN A 387 -9.99 0.33 -2.49
CA GLN A 387 -11.42 0.20 -2.21
C GLN A 387 -11.79 0.83 -0.86
N ALA A 388 -11.04 0.54 0.21
CA ALA A 388 -11.31 1.09 1.54
C ALA A 388 -11.26 2.64 1.55
N TYR A 389 -10.29 3.24 0.86
CA TYR A 389 -10.24 4.69 0.67
C TYR A 389 -11.44 5.21 -0.12
N ALA A 390 -11.72 4.61 -1.27
CA ALA A 390 -12.82 5.03 -2.13
C ALA A 390 -14.18 4.84 -1.47
N GLN A 391 -14.30 3.89 -0.53
CA GLN A 391 -15.51 3.63 0.22
C GLN A 391 -15.94 4.84 1.05
N ALA A 392 -15.03 5.38 1.85
CA ALA A 392 -15.29 6.60 2.61
C ALA A 392 -15.42 7.80 1.68
N ALA A 393 -14.55 7.91 0.66
CA ALA A 393 -14.63 9.02 -0.28
C ALA A 393 -15.97 9.05 -1.03
N ALA A 394 -16.52 7.91 -1.44
CA ALA A 394 -17.83 7.79 -2.07
C ALA A 394 -18.98 8.06 -1.09
N ALA A 395 -18.86 7.60 0.16
CA ALA A 395 -19.86 7.88 1.20
C ALA A 395 -20.02 9.39 1.46
N GLN A 396 -18.97 10.21 1.28
CA GLN A 396 -19.07 11.67 1.34
C GLN A 396 -20.02 12.28 0.28
N TYR A 397 -20.18 11.61 -0.86
CA TYR A 397 -21.17 11.98 -1.90
C TYR A 397 -22.57 11.43 -1.60
N GLY A 398 -22.76 10.72 -0.48
CA GLY A 398 -23.96 9.94 -0.18
C GLY A 398 -24.06 8.66 -1.01
N TRP A 399 -22.97 8.22 -1.64
CA TRP A 399 -22.94 7.02 -2.47
C TRP A 399 -22.62 5.80 -1.63
N THR A 400 -23.67 5.30 -0.98
CA THR A 400 -23.63 4.04 -0.23
C THR A 400 -24.50 2.97 -0.92
N GLY A 401 -24.46 1.75 -0.42
CA GLY A 401 -25.33 0.65 -0.90
C GLY A 401 -25.19 0.38 -2.40
N ASP A 402 -26.26 0.53 -3.16
CA ASP A 402 -26.27 0.23 -4.61
C ASP A 402 -25.34 1.13 -5.43
N ASN A 403 -25.17 2.40 -5.04
CA ASN A 403 -24.20 3.27 -5.69
C ASN A 403 -22.76 2.81 -5.42
N TRP A 404 -22.49 2.32 -4.22
CA TRP A 404 -21.19 1.73 -3.90
C TRP A 404 -20.93 0.46 -4.72
N ASN A 405 -21.92 -0.44 -4.78
CA ASN A 405 -21.84 -1.66 -5.58
C ASN A 405 -21.60 -1.36 -7.07
N ALA A 406 -22.28 -0.35 -7.61
CA ALA A 406 -22.09 0.10 -8.99
C ALA A 406 -20.69 0.66 -9.23
N LEU A 407 -20.14 1.44 -8.30
CA LEU A 407 -18.76 1.95 -8.39
C LEU A 407 -17.74 0.81 -8.40
N VAL A 408 -17.87 -0.15 -7.47
CA VAL A 408 -17.03 -1.34 -7.40
C VAL A 408 -17.08 -2.13 -8.70
N TRP A 409 -18.28 -2.33 -9.25
CA TRP A 409 -18.44 -3.00 -10.53
C TRP A 409 -17.74 -2.26 -11.68
N LEU A 410 -17.90 -0.94 -11.77
CA LEU A 410 -17.25 -0.11 -12.80
C LEU A 410 -15.72 -0.26 -12.70
N TRP A 411 -15.13 0.08 -11.56
CA TRP A 411 -13.67 0.15 -11.42
C TRP A 411 -12.99 -1.23 -11.38
N ASN A 412 -13.71 -2.30 -11.00
CA ASN A 412 -13.24 -3.67 -11.21
C ASN A 412 -13.00 -3.97 -12.69
N ARG A 413 -13.92 -3.57 -13.57
CA ARG A 413 -13.80 -3.81 -15.00
C ARG A 413 -12.77 -2.90 -15.66
N GLU A 414 -12.63 -1.67 -15.16
CA GLU A 414 -11.67 -0.70 -15.69
C GLU A 414 -10.22 -1.10 -15.40
N SER A 415 -9.88 -1.29 -14.12
CA SER A 415 -8.48 -1.44 -13.68
C SER A 415 -8.25 -2.57 -12.69
N GLY A 416 -9.31 -3.19 -12.18
CA GLY A 416 -9.22 -4.05 -10.99
C GLY A 416 -8.70 -3.29 -9.77
N TRP A 417 -8.99 -1.98 -9.68
CA TRP A 417 -8.51 -1.08 -8.62
C TRP A 417 -7.00 -0.85 -8.56
N ARG A 418 -6.27 -1.18 -9.63
CA ARG A 418 -4.83 -0.95 -9.70
C ARG A 418 -4.53 0.50 -10.09
N TRP A 419 -3.80 1.21 -9.24
CA TRP A 419 -3.37 2.59 -9.49
C TRP A 419 -2.44 2.75 -10.70
N ASN A 420 -1.69 1.71 -11.04
CA ASN A 420 -0.76 1.66 -12.17
C ASN A 420 -1.35 0.96 -13.40
N ALA A 421 -2.67 0.78 -13.48
CA ALA A 421 -3.30 0.17 -14.64
C ALA A 421 -3.21 1.10 -15.86
N GLU A 422 -2.58 0.63 -16.93
CA GLU A 422 -2.47 1.35 -18.19
C GLU A 422 -2.96 0.47 -19.34
N ASN A 423 -3.95 0.97 -20.09
CA ASN A 423 -4.37 0.33 -21.32
C ASN A 423 -3.43 0.73 -22.46
N ARG A 424 -2.55 -0.19 -22.88
CA ARG A 424 -1.54 0.05 -23.92
C ARG A 424 -2.09 0.50 -25.27
N SER A 425 -3.34 0.19 -25.58
CA SER A 425 -3.95 0.52 -26.88
C SER A 425 -4.55 1.93 -26.91
N SER A 426 -5.19 2.36 -25.83
CA SER A 426 -5.89 3.64 -25.75
C SER A 426 -5.14 4.72 -24.97
N GLY A 427 -4.17 4.34 -24.12
CA GLY A 427 -3.51 5.23 -23.18
C GLY A 427 -4.38 5.61 -21.97
N ALA A 428 -5.51 4.92 -21.75
CA ALA A 428 -6.30 5.10 -20.53
C ALA A 428 -5.50 4.65 -19.30
N TYR A 429 -5.57 5.42 -18.22
CA TYR A 429 -4.67 5.24 -17.07
C TYR A 429 -5.38 5.34 -15.71
N GLY A 430 -4.87 4.58 -14.76
CA GLY A 430 -5.21 4.65 -13.33
C GLY A 430 -6.49 3.89 -12.97
N ILE A 431 -6.88 4.00 -11.69
CA ILE A 431 -8.07 3.32 -11.15
C ILE A 431 -9.34 3.58 -11.99
N PRO A 432 -9.69 4.83 -12.34
CA PRO A 432 -10.89 5.10 -13.13
C PRO A 432 -10.70 4.92 -14.64
N GLN A 433 -9.51 4.53 -15.11
CA GLN A 433 -9.12 4.48 -16.53
C GLN A 433 -9.42 5.79 -17.27
N SER A 434 -8.89 6.90 -16.75
CA SER A 434 -9.09 8.23 -17.35
C SER A 434 -8.42 8.33 -18.72
N LEU A 435 -9.15 8.92 -19.69
CA LEU A 435 -8.68 9.16 -21.05
C LEU A 435 -8.87 10.63 -21.48
N PRO A 436 -7.79 11.38 -21.78
CA PRO A 436 -6.39 11.10 -21.40
C PRO A 436 -6.17 11.17 -19.88
N GLY A 437 -5.22 10.37 -19.37
CA GLY A 437 -4.93 10.28 -17.93
C GLY A 437 -4.56 11.61 -17.27
N ASN A 438 -3.93 12.53 -18.01
CA ASN A 438 -3.51 13.84 -17.50
C ASN A 438 -4.65 14.76 -17.03
N LYS A 439 -5.91 14.43 -17.30
CA LYS A 439 -7.07 15.11 -16.70
C LYS A 439 -7.03 15.07 -15.16
N MET A 440 -6.44 14.02 -14.59
CA MET A 440 -6.28 13.85 -13.14
C MET A 440 -5.31 14.87 -12.52
N ALA A 441 -4.46 15.53 -13.32
CA ALA A 441 -3.52 16.56 -12.85
C ALA A 441 -4.19 17.76 -12.16
N THR A 442 -5.49 17.96 -12.43
CA THR A 442 -6.31 18.99 -11.76
C THR A 442 -6.47 18.75 -10.26
N TYR A 443 -6.32 17.51 -9.79
CA TYR A 443 -6.37 17.14 -8.38
C TYR A 443 -4.98 17.06 -7.74
N GLY A 444 -3.92 16.90 -8.54
CA GLY A 444 -2.55 17.04 -8.07
C GLY A 444 -1.51 16.62 -9.12
N ALA A 445 -0.30 17.19 -9.02
CA ALA A 445 0.76 16.98 -10.00
C ALA A 445 1.21 15.51 -10.11
N ASN A 446 1.15 14.76 -9.00
CA ASN A 446 1.59 13.36 -8.91
C ASN A 446 0.47 12.36 -9.23
N TRP A 447 -0.57 12.77 -9.96
CA TRP A 447 -1.74 11.95 -10.29
C TRP A 447 -1.43 10.57 -10.88
N ARG A 448 -0.27 10.43 -11.53
CA ARG A 448 0.15 9.18 -12.16
C ARG A 448 0.56 8.13 -11.13
N ASP A 449 1.09 8.56 -10.00
CA ASP A 449 1.71 7.72 -8.98
C ASP A 449 1.03 7.85 -7.61
N ASP A 450 -0.16 8.47 -7.55
CA ASP A 450 -0.93 8.63 -6.33
C ASP A 450 -2.39 8.18 -6.53
N ALA A 451 -2.76 7.07 -5.89
CA ALA A 451 -4.10 6.51 -6.03
C ALA A 451 -5.20 7.37 -5.41
N ALA A 452 -4.90 8.16 -4.37
CA ALA A 452 -5.88 9.03 -3.72
C ALA A 452 -6.30 10.14 -4.69
N ILE A 453 -5.34 10.71 -5.43
CA ILE A 453 -5.62 11.68 -6.51
C ILE A 453 -6.51 11.04 -7.57
N GLN A 454 -6.18 9.82 -8.03
CA GLN A 454 -6.95 9.12 -9.06
C GLN A 454 -8.38 8.84 -8.64
N ILE A 455 -8.58 8.34 -7.42
CA ILE A 455 -9.90 8.02 -6.85
C ILE A 455 -10.73 9.30 -6.73
N ASN A 456 -10.18 10.36 -6.11
CA ASN A 456 -10.92 11.61 -5.88
C ASN A 456 -11.35 12.26 -7.20
N TRP A 457 -10.46 12.27 -8.20
CA TRP A 457 -10.80 12.75 -9.54
C TRP A 457 -11.89 11.88 -10.18
N GLY A 458 -11.78 10.55 -10.10
CA GLY A 458 -12.75 9.61 -10.68
C GLY A 458 -14.14 9.77 -10.09
N LEU A 459 -14.25 9.93 -8.76
CA LEU A 459 -15.52 10.21 -8.08
C LEU A 459 -16.12 11.54 -8.54
N ASN A 460 -15.32 12.60 -8.63
CA ASN A 460 -15.80 13.90 -9.10
C ASN A 460 -16.29 13.84 -10.55
N TYR A 461 -15.56 13.14 -11.41
CA TYR A 461 -15.96 12.92 -12.80
C TYR A 461 -17.31 12.21 -12.91
N ILE A 462 -17.51 11.13 -12.14
CA ILE A 462 -18.80 10.42 -12.08
C ILE A 462 -19.92 11.36 -11.62
N ALA A 463 -19.67 12.17 -10.58
CA ALA A 463 -20.66 13.10 -10.03
C ALA A 463 -21.08 14.14 -11.07
N LYS A 464 -20.11 14.73 -11.79
CA LYS A 464 -20.37 15.76 -12.80
C LYS A 464 -21.04 15.21 -14.05
N ARG A 465 -20.59 14.04 -14.53
CA ARG A 465 -21.01 13.50 -15.82
C ARG A 465 -22.29 12.67 -15.75
N TYR A 466 -22.45 11.91 -14.68
CA TYR A 466 -23.53 10.92 -14.53
C TYR A 466 -24.42 11.17 -13.31
N GLY A 467 -24.05 12.08 -12.43
CA GLY A 467 -24.76 12.34 -11.18
C GLY A 467 -24.48 11.30 -10.09
N SER A 468 -24.37 10.02 -10.44
CA SER A 468 -24.03 8.93 -9.53
C SER A 468 -23.39 7.71 -10.22
N PRO A 469 -22.76 6.80 -9.47
CA PRO A 469 -22.24 5.53 -10.01
C PRO A 469 -23.31 4.67 -10.67
N LEU A 470 -24.56 4.65 -10.15
CA LEU A 470 -25.65 3.95 -10.83
C LEU A 470 -25.96 4.56 -12.20
N GLY A 471 -25.95 5.90 -12.31
CA GLY A 471 -26.09 6.58 -13.60
C GLY A 471 -24.97 6.23 -14.58
N ALA A 472 -23.72 6.18 -14.09
CA ALA A 472 -22.56 5.78 -14.87
C ALA A 472 -22.65 4.31 -15.32
N GLN A 473 -23.09 3.41 -14.44
CA GLN A 473 -23.30 2.01 -14.76
C GLN A 473 -24.37 1.81 -15.84
N GLN A 474 -25.50 2.52 -15.74
CA GLN A 474 -26.55 2.50 -16.75
C GLN A 474 -26.08 3.02 -18.12
N HIS A 475 -25.22 4.05 -18.13
CA HIS A 475 -24.59 4.51 -19.36
C HIS A 475 -23.67 3.45 -19.94
N SER A 476 -22.83 2.85 -19.10
CA SER A 476 -21.88 1.81 -19.48
C SER A 476 -22.52 0.56 -20.07
N TYR A 477 -23.69 0.13 -19.57
CA TYR A 477 -24.44 -0.96 -20.19
C TYR A 477 -24.85 -0.67 -21.65
N LYS A 478 -25.00 0.61 -22.03
CA LYS A 478 -25.43 1.01 -23.38
C LYS A 478 -24.26 1.26 -24.32
N THR A 479 -23.14 1.78 -23.82
CA THR A 479 -22.04 2.29 -24.65
C THR A 479 -20.73 1.53 -24.47
N GLY A 480 -20.61 0.70 -23.43
CA GLY A 480 -19.38 0.00 -23.07
C GLY A 480 -18.38 0.82 -22.26
N TRP A 481 -18.67 2.10 -21.99
CA TRP A 481 -17.78 3.03 -21.26
C TRP A 481 -18.59 3.97 -20.36
N TYR A 482 -17.90 4.70 -19.47
CA TYR A 482 -18.43 5.82 -18.67
C TYR A 482 -17.33 6.88 -18.55
#